data_AF-A0A1F3X0Y2-F1
#
_entry.id   AF-A0A1F3X0Y2-F1
#
_cell.length_a   1.000
_cell.length_b   1.000
_cell.length_c   1.000
_cell.angle_alpha   90.00
_cell.angle_beta   90.00
_cell.angle_gamma   90.00
#
_symmetry.space_group_name_H-M   'P 1'
#
loop_
_entity.id
_entity.type
_entity.pdbx_description
1 polymer ?
#
loop_
_entity_poly.entity_id
_entity_poly.type
_entity_poly.pdbx_seq_one_letter_code
_entity_poly.pdbx_strand_id
1 'polypeptide(L)'
;MSKQSEAKVKQNYCAKPVPQTCANCKHLTQNFYHYHYNGDYVRVEGKNPDIEKYARPTYSDNLRCGIGGFAVKKSATCDSME
;
A
#
# COMPACT_ATOMS: atom_id res chain seq x y z
N MET A 1 -11.40 1.05 -26.37
CA MET A 1 -10.24 0.28 -25.85
C MET A 1 -9.07 1.23 -25.70
N SER A 2 -8.26 1.11 -24.64
CA SER A 2 -7.08 1.95 -24.44
C SER A 2 -5.94 1.47 -25.33
N LYS A 3 -5.08 2.39 -25.81
CA LYS A 3 -3.83 2.03 -26.51
C LYS A 3 -2.99 1.02 -25.71
N GLN A 4 -3.07 1.07 -24.38
CA GLN A 4 -2.37 0.15 -23.49
C GLN A 4 -2.98 -1.27 -23.46
N SER A 5 -4.31 -1.39 -23.54
CA SER A 5 -4.95 -2.72 -23.58
C SER A 5 -4.64 -3.45 -24.87
N GLU A 6 -4.63 -2.72 -25.99
CA GLU A 6 -4.26 -3.29 -27.30
C GLU A 6 -2.78 -3.70 -27.35
N ALA A 7 -1.87 -2.92 -26.74
CA ALA A 7 -0.45 -3.26 -26.65
C ALA A 7 -0.20 -4.53 -25.82
N LYS A 8 -0.88 -4.69 -24.67
CA LYS A 8 -0.76 -5.90 -23.82
C LYS A 8 -1.24 -7.16 -24.54
N VAL A 9 -2.34 -7.05 -25.29
CA VAL A 9 -2.85 -8.16 -26.10
C VAL A 9 -1.86 -8.54 -27.20
N LYS A 10 -1.32 -7.55 -27.94
CA LYS A 10 -0.30 -7.78 -28.99
C LYS A 10 0.99 -8.41 -28.44
N GLN A 11 1.38 -8.05 -27.23
CA GLN A 11 2.57 -8.59 -26.57
C GLN A 11 2.34 -9.93 -25.88
N ASN A 12 1.12 -10.50 -25.95
CA ASN A 12 0.72 -11.66 -25.17
C ASN A 12 1.14 -11.52 -23.69
N TYR A 13 0.88 -10.33 -23.12
CA TYR A 13 1.41 -9.95 -21.83
C TYR A 13 0.89 -10.87 -20.73
N CYS A 14 1.78 -11.68 -20.17
CA CYS A 14 1.50 -12.49 -18.99
C CYS A 14 1.75 -11.66 -17.74
N ALA A 15 0.69 -11.39 -16.97
CA ALA A 15 0.83 -10.67 -15.71
C ALA A 15 1.68 -11.50 -14.74
N LYS A 16 2.69 -10.86 -14.14
CA LYS A 16 3.49 -11.50 -13.09
C LYS A 16 2.58 -11.86 -11.91
N PRO A 17 2.78 -13.02 -11.27
CA PRO A 17 2.05 -13.35 -10.06
C PRO A 17 2.32 -12.27 -9.01
N VAL A 18 1.27 -11.86 -8.30
CA VAL A 18 1.40 -10.91 -7.19
C VAL A 18 1.96 -11.68 -5.99
N PRO A 19 3.19 -11.38 -5.52
CA PRO A 19 3.75 -12.09 -4.37
C PRO A 19 2.95 -11.75 -3.12
N GLN A 20 2.70 -12.76 -2.29
CA GLN A 20 2.10 -12.59 -0.97
C GLN A 20 3.16 -11.99 -0.04
N THR A 21 2.94 -10.77 0.44
CA THR A 21 3.86 -10.00 1.28
C THR A 21 3.08 -9.23 2.34
N CYS A 22 3.73 -8.82 3.43
CA CYS A 22 3.02 -8.03 4.45
C CYS A 22 2.43 -6.74 3.85
N ALA A 23 3.03 -6.19 2.78
CA ALA A 23 2.52 -5.01 2.08
C ALA A 23 1.10 -5.18 1.50
N ASN A 24 0.73 -6.39 1.08
CA ASN A 24 -0.60 -6.70 0.54
C ASN A 24 -1.40 -7.64 1.45
N CYS A 25 -0.95 -7.86 2.69
CA CYS A 25 -1.65 -8.66 3.68
C CYS A 25 -2.75 -7.86 4.38
N LYS A 26 -3.92 -8.48 4.59
CA LYS A 26 -5.06 -7.84 5.29
C LYS A 26 -4.77 -7.53 6.76
N HIS A 27 -3.82 -8.26 7.36
CA HIS A 27 -3.46 -8.11 8.77
C HIS A 27 -2.42 -7.01 9.01
N LEU A 28 -1.93 -6.33 7.97
CA LEU A 28 -0.96 -5.26 8.16
C LEU A 28 -1.62 -4.05 8.81
N THR A 29 -1.06 -3.63 9.93
CA THR A 29 -1.36 -2.36 10.59
C THR A 29 -0.21 -1.40 10.38
N GLN A 30 -0.51 -0.15 10.01
CA GLN A 30 0.49 0.89 9.77
C GLN A 30 -0.14 2.26 9.97
N ASN A 31 0.69 3.26 10.28
CA ASN A 31 0.29 4.65 10.24
C ASN A 31 0.54 5.23 8.84
N PHE A 32 -0.33 6.13 8.38
CA PHE A 32 -0.16 6.86 7.13
C PHE A 32 0.11 8.34 7.39
N TYR A 33 1.08 8.89 6.67
CA TYR A 33 1.43 10.30 6.70
C TYR A 33 1.23 10.91 5.33
N HIS A 34 0.58 12.07 5.32
CA HIS A 34 0.33 12.84 4.13
C HIS A 34 1.19 14.11 4.15
N TYR A 35 1.70 14.46 2.97
CA TYR A 35 2.44 15.70 2.78
C TYR A 35 1.47 16.88 2.70
N HIS A 36 1.62 17.87 3.59
CA HIS A 36 0.93 19.15 3.42
C HIS A 36 1.74 20.06 2.50
N TYR A 37 1.05 20.88 1.69
CA TYR A 37 1.66 21.79 0.72
C TYR A 37 2.68 22.77 1.34
N ASN A 38 2.64 22.96 2.67
CA ASN A 38 3.54 23.84 3.41
C ASN A 38 4.84 23.16 3.89
N GLY A 39 5.09 21.89 3.55
CA GLY A 39 6.34 21.19 3.89
C GLY A 39 6.33 20.35 5.16
N ASP A 40 5.23 20.39 5.92
CA ASP A 40 5.06 19.60 7.14
C ASP A 40 4.43 18.23 6.88
N TYR A 41 4.87 17.23 7.63
CA TYR A 41 4.24 15.91 7.67
C TYR A 41 3.15 15.89 8.75
N VAL A 42 1.91 15.68 8.34
CA VAL A 42 0.80 15.51 9.29
C VAL A 42 0.41 14.03 9.33
N ARG A 43 0.38 13.46 10.53
CA ARG A 43 -0.16 12.12 10.75
C ARG A 43 -1.67 12.19 10.58
N VAL A 44 -2.20 11.41 9.65
CA VAL A 44 -3.65 11.34 9.44
C VAL A 44 -4.12 10.09 10.15
N GLU A 45 -4.73 10.26 11.32
CA GLU A 45 -5.44 9.17 12.00
C GLU A 45 -6.88 9.13 11.47
N GLY A 46 -7.23 8.09 10.73
CA GLY A 46 -8.57 7.89 10.16
C GLY A 46 -8.72 8.37 8.72
N LYS A 47 -9.91 8.10 8.15
CA LYS A 47 -10.26 8.51 6.78
C LYS A 47 -10.72 9.97 6.80
N ASN A 48 -9.83 10.91 6.51
CA ASN A 48 -10.25 12.27 6.17
C ASN A 48 -10.42 12.36 4.64
N PRO A 49 -11.66 12.41 4.12
CA PRO A 49 -11.93 12.32 2.69
C PRO A 49 -11.35 13.50 1.90
N ASP A 50 -11.20 14.68 2.53
CA ASP A 50 -10.62 15.86 1.89
C ASP A 50 -9.10 15.72 1.70
N ILE A 51 -8.44 14.99 2.60
CA ILE A 51 -7.01 14.67 2.50
C ILE A 51 -6.80 13.49 1.54
N GLU A 52 -7.59 12.41 1.62
CA GLU A 52 -7.46 11.25 0.73
C GLU A 52 -7.66 11.58 -0.75
N LYS A 53 -8.54 12.54 -1.08
CA LYS A 53 -8.84 12.93 -2.47
C LYS A 53 -7.63 13.53 -3.19
N TYR A 54 -6.73 14.20 -2.47
CA TYR A 54 -5.62 14.94 -3.07
C TYR A 54 -4.23 14.49 -2.61
N ALA A 55 -4.13 13.82 -1.46
CA ALA A 55 -2.85 13.44 -0.91
C ALA A 55 -2.62 11.93 -1.07
N ARG A 56 -1.61 11.56 -1.86
CA ARG A 56 -1.08 10.18 -1.84
C ARG A 56 -0.30 10.00 -0.53
N PRO A 57 -0.49 8.89 0.21
CA PRO A 57 0.34 8.60 1.37
C PRO A 57 1.80 8.64 0.95
N THR A 58 2.56 9.58 1.50
CA THR A 58 3.95 9.82 1.09
C THR A 58 4.90 8.93 1.89
N TYR A 59 4.48 8.58 3.12
CA TYR A 59 5.25 7.76 4.03
C TYR A 59 4.31 6.94 4.94
N SER A 60 4.79 5.77 5.37
CA SER A 60 4.09 4.90 6.32
C SER A 60 5.09 4.33 7.32
N ASP A 61 4.78 4.40 8.61
CA ASP A 61 5.60 3.82 9.68
C ASP A 61 4.80 2.89 10.58
N ASN A 62 5.47 2.41 11.64
CA ASN A 62 4.92 1.51 12.63
C ASN A 62 4.23 0.29 12.00
N LEU A 63 4.90 -0.30 11.01
CA LEU A 63 4.46 -1.50 10.32
C LEU A 63 4.43 -2.65 11.34
N ARG A 64 3.22 -3.10 11.68
CA ARG A 64 2.98 -4.12 12.70
C ARG A 64 2.04 -5.18 12.15
N CYS A 65 2.27 -6.44 12.54
CA CYS A 65 1.33 -7.51 12.26
C CYS A 65 0.14 -7.42 13.22
N GLY A 66 -1.08 -7.40 12.70
CA GLY A 66 -2.31 -7.38 13.52
C GLY A 66 -2.56 -8.68 14.28
N ILE A 67 -1.98 -9.81 13.84
CA ILE A 67 -2.11 -11.10 14.52
C ILE A 67 -1.23 -11.14 15.79
N GLY A 68 0.05 -10.77 15.66
CA GLY A 68 1.03 -10.93 16.74
C GLY A 68 1.54 -9.63 17.37
N GLY A 69 1.15 -8.46 16.87
CA GLY A 69 1.56 -7.14 17.38
C GLY A 69 3.04 -6.79 17.16
N PHE A 70 3.83 -7.64 16.51
CA PHE A 70 5.27 -7.40 16.29
C PHE A 70 5.54 -6.56 15.04
N ALA A 71 6.71 -5.91 15.01
CA ALA A 71 7.13 -5.10 13.88
C ALA A 71 7.46 -5.96 12.66
N VAL A 72 7.01 -5.54 11.48
CA VAL A 72 7.22 -6.26 10.22
C VAL A 72 7.81 -5.35 9.14
N LYS A 73 8.43 -5.97 8.14
CA LYS A 73 8.83 -5.28 6.90
C LYS A 73 7.76 -5.51 5.84
N LYS A 74 7.56 -4.52 4.95
CA LYS A 74 6.60 -4.64 3.83
C LYS A 74 6.88 -5.83 2.91
N SER A 75 8.14 -6.18 2.73
CA SER A 75 8.59 -7.32 1.91
C SER A 75 8.58 -8.67 2.62
N ALA A 76 8.25 -8.71 3.93
CA ALA A 76 8.21 -9.96 4.68
C ALA A 76 7.03 -10.84 4.26
N THR A 77 7.12 -12.14 4.52
CA THR A 77 6.08 -13.11 4.24
C THR A 77 5.77 -13.96 5.48
N CYS A 78 4.58 -14.55 5.55
CA CYS A 78 4.18 -15.48 6.61
C CYS A 78 3.15 -16.48 6.06
N ASP A 79 2.93 -17.57 6.79
CA ASP A 79 1.99 -18.63 6.38
C ASP A 79 0.52 -18.30 6.69
N SER A 80 0.27 -17.23 7.45
CA SER A 80 -1.07 -16.78 7.86
C SER A 80 -1.52 -15.53 7.10
N MET A 81 -1.25 -15.47 5.79
CA MET A 81 -1.54 -14.32 4.92
C MET A 81 -3.02 -14.12 4.59
N GLU A 82 -3.88 -15.11 4.86
CA GLU A 82 -5.29 -15.11 4.49
C GLU A 82 -6.15 -14.15 5.29
#